data_AF-A0A821HWQ8-F1
#
_entry.id   AF-A0A821HWQ8-F1
#
_cell.length_a   1.000
_cell.length_b   1.000
_cell.length_c   1.000
_cell.angle_alpha   90.00
_cell.angle_beta   90.00
_cell.angle_gamma   90.00
#
_symmetry.space_group_name_H-M   'P 1'
#
loop_
_entity.id
_entity.type
_entity.pdbx_description
1 polymer ?
#
loop_
_entity_poly.entity_id
_entity_poly.type
_entity_poly.pdbx_seq_one_letter_code
_entity_poly.pdbx_strand_id
1 'polypeptide(L)'
;YDSTEGYANLVIPLLRRMSNLEELNLYIHILYGPIFVSGADLHNEILIHMSQLHKFTFYIASETIITDSTIRISESNIEKTFENGKYQQVICMVDYFDSNTLICRAFTLPFNFHRLEHIGNNIPNIIFNSVTYLKLCDANPFKHEFFVRLAKAFPFLKSLSIDNLCPPFLKAKEPYHRDKDWCSLVQYPYLISLDIHHAAVNYVEHFLSEREIYLPRLTELKVFYEDLAIVTHNFTRDETRRNCAQVKKLIIEHCTFYPEALYAYFPLLSY
;
A
#
# COMPACT_ATOMS: atom_id res chain seq x y z
N TYR A 1 -8.91 11.05 20.43
CA TYR A 1 -8.65 9.84 21.22
C TYR A 1 -7.22 9.47 20.91
N ASP A 2 -6.33 9.76 21.85
CA ASP A 2 -4.88 9.54 21.66
C ASP A 2 -4.63 8.05 21.46
N SER A 3 -4.23 7.70 20.25
CA SER A 3 -4.14 6.32 19.76
C SER A 3 -2.95 5.55 20.35
N THR A 4 -2.11 6.20 21.14
CA THR A 4 -1.15 5.57 22.08
C THR A 4 -1.83 4.83 23.23
N GLU A 5 -2.92 5.39 23.77
CA GLU A 5 -3.62 4.82 24.92
C GLU A 5 -4.21 3.45 24.59
N GLY A 6 -4.67 3.23 23.36
CA GLY A 6 -5.21 1.95 22.94
C GLY A 6 -4.19 0.81 23.01
N TYR A 7 -2.96 1.07 22.54
CA TYR A 7 -1.88 0.07 22.60
C TYR A 7 -1.49 -0.25 24.06
N ALA A 8 -1.24 0.78 24.86
CA ALA A 8 -0.80 0.62 26.24
C ALA A 8 -1.89 0.07 27.18
N ASN A 9 -3.14 0.53 27.03
CA ASN A 9 -4.22 0.24 27.97
C ASN A 9 -5.11 -0.93 27.56
N LEU A 10 -5.16 -1.28 26.26
CA LEU A 10 -6.02 -2.36 25.76
C LEU A 10 -5.21 -3.55 25.23
N VAL A 11 -4.24 -3.30 24.35
CA VAL A 11 -3.49 -4.37 23.66
C VAL A 11 -2.52 -5.06 24.61
N ILE A 12 -1.63 -4.32 25.27
CA ILE A 12 -0.63 -4.91 26.18
C ILE A 12 -1.29 -5.73 27.31
N PRO A 13 -2.31 -5.23 28.05
CA PRO A 13 -2.96 -6.02 29.10
C PRO A 13 -3.70 -7.25 28.58
N LEU A 14 -4.23 -7.22 27.35
CA LEU A 14 -4.83 -8.39 26.73
C LEU A 14 -3.76 -9.45 26.43
N LEU A 15 -2.68 -9.07 25.77
CA LEU A 15 -1.58 -9.96 25.41
C LEU A 15 -0.94 -10.58 26.67
N ARG A 16 -0.69 -9.79 27.71
CA ARG A 16 -0.15 -10.29 29.00
C ARG A 16 -0.99 -11.39 29.65
N ARG A 17 -2.31 -11.41 29.42
CA ARG A 17 -3.22 -12.44 29.95
C ARG A 17 -3.22 -13.73 29.13
N MET A 18 -2.65 -13.73 27.93
CA MET A 18 -2.54 -14.89 27.04
C MET A 18 -1.25 -15.68 27.29
N SER A 19 -0.90 -15.92 28.55
CA SER A 19 0.39 -16.52 28.95
C SER A 19 0.59 -17.97 28.47
N ASN A 20 -0.51 -18.68 28.19
CA ASN A 20 -0.50 -20.06 27.70
C ASN A 20 -0.46 -20.17 26.16
N LEU A 21 -0.36 -19.05 25.46
CA LEU A 21 -0.37 -19.03 24.01
C LEU A 21 0.97 -19.51 23.46
N GLU A 22 0.92 -20.50 22.57
CA GLU A 22 2.10 -21.14 21.99
C GLU A 22 2.55 -20.49 20.66
N GLU A 23 1.58 -20.02 19.86
CA GLU A 23 1.82 -19.32 18.60
C GLU A 23 1.04 -18.01 18.52
N LEU A 24 1.71 -16.91 18.16
CA LEU A 24 1.09 -15.59 17.97
C LEU A 24 1.49 -14.97 16.62
N ASN A 25 0.50 -14.54 15.85
CA ASN A 25 0.68 -13.68 14.68
C ASN A 25 0.05 -12.31 14.97
N LEU A 26 0.89 -11.31 15.21
CA LEU A 26 0.45 -10.00 15.70
C LEU A 26 0.48 -8.94 14.59
N TYR A 27 -0.67 -8.37 14.25
CA TYR A 27 -0.74 -7.22 13.34
C TYR A 27 -1.24 -6.00 14.11
N ILE A 28 -0.40 -4.98 14.27
CA ILE A 28 -0.76 -3.75 14.98
C ILE A 28 -0.39 -2.55 14.11
N HIS A 29 -1.31 -1.59 14.03
CA HIS A 29 -1.05 -0.25 13.54
C HIS A 29 -1.41 0.75 14.65
N ILE A 30 -0.40 1.43 15.19
CA ILE A 30 -0.55 2.45 16.23
C ILE A 30 -0.56 3.80 15.52
N LEU A 31 -1.70 4.48 15.53
CA LEU A 31 -1.82 5.84 15.02
C LEU A 31 -1.32 6.82 16.08
N TYR A 32 -0.90 8.02 15.67
CA TYR A 32 -0.49 9.14 16.56
C TYR A 32 0.29 8.69 17.81
N GLY A 33 1.20 7.74 17.59
CA GLY A 33 1.84 6.88 18.56
C GLY A 33 3.11 7.48 19.18
N PRO A 34 3.80 6.78 20.11
CA PRO A 34 5.24 6.98 20.23
C PRO A 34 5.89 6.75 18.85
N ILE A 35 7.05 7.35 18.63
CA ILE A 35 7.68 7.38 17.29
C ILE A 35 7.88 5.96 16.72
N PHE A 36 8.21 4.97 17.56
CA PHE A 36 8.22 3.56 17.19
C PHE A 36 8.15 2.63 18.42
N VAL A 37 7.68 1.40 18.24
CA VAL A 37 7.79 0.31 19.22
C VAL A 37 9.11 -0.42 18.99
N SER A 38 10.02 -0.37 19.97
CA SER A 38 11.33 -1.02 19.88
C SER A 38 11.24 -2.53 20.15
N GLY A 39 12.25 -3.28 19.73
CA GLY A 39 12.36 -4.69 20.12
C GLY A 39 12.47 -4.91 21.63
N ALA A 40 13.01 -3.94 22.38
CA ALA A 40 13.05 -3.96 23.85
C ALA A 40 11.65 -3.78 24.45
N ASP A 41 10.85 -2.85 23.92
CA ASP A 41 9.45 -2.65 24.35
C ASP A 41 8.63 -3.92 24.09
N LEU A 42 8.78 -4.51 22.90
CA LEU A 42 8.10 -5.76 22.55
C LEU A 42 8.48 -6.90 23.49
N HIS A 43 9.76 -7.00 23.84
CA HIS A 43 10.23 -7.99 24.79
C HIS A 43 9.63 -7.77 26.18
N ASN A 44 9.84 -6.59 26.76
CA ASN A 44 9.51 -6.27 28.14
C ASN A 44 8.00 -6.19 28.39
N GLU A 45 7.21 -5.73 27.42
CA GLU A 45 5.78 -5.53 27.61
C GLU A 45 4.94 -6.76 27.25
N ILE A 46 5.42 -7.58 26.30
CA ILE A 46 4.65 -8.70 25.74
C ILE A 46 5.36 -10.03 25.98
N LEU A 47 6.58 -10.20 25.47
CA LEU A 47 7.19 -11.53 25.38
C LEU A 47 7.57 -12.14 26.73
N ILE A 48 8.03 -11.34 27.72
CA ILE A 48 8.35 -11.87 29.05
C ILE A 48 7.13 -12.48 29.76
N HIS A 49 5.92 -12.09 29.37
CA HIS A 49 4.66 -12.56 29.95
C HIS A 49 4.08 -13.78 29.22
N MET A 50 4.65 -14.17 28.08
CA MET A 50 4.19 -15.27 27.24
C MET A 50 5.22 -16.40 27.21
N SER A 51 5.46 -17.05 28.35
CA SER A 51 6.53 -18.04 28.50
C SER A 51 6.36 -19.31 27.66
N GLN A 52 5.14 -19.62 27.22
CA GLN A 52 4.85 -20.77 26.34
C GLN A 52 4.98 -20.43 24.84
N LEU A 53 5.18 -19.15 24.51
CA LEU A 53 5.25 -18.69 23.13
C LEU A 53 6.55 -19.13 22.48
N HIS A 54 6.47 -20.10 21.57
CA HIS A 54 7.61 -20.61 20.84
C HIS A 54 7.63 -20.12 19.39
N LYS A 55 6.50 -19.62 18.88
CA LYS A 55 6.42 -19.02 17.55
C LYS A 55 5.72 -17.67 17.63
N PHE A 56 6.44 -16.64 17.19
CA PHE A 56 5.95 -15.29 17.18
C PHE A 56 6.29 -14.62 15.86
N THR A 57 5.25 -14.21 15.13
CA THR A 57 5.39 -13.37 13.94
C THR A 57 4.64 -12.07 14.15
N PHE A 58 5.14 -10.98 13.60
CA PHE A 58 4.48 -9.69 13.76
C PHE A 58 4.65 -8.77 12.55
N TYR A 59 3.71 -7.83 12.47
CA TYR A 59 3.81 -6.58 11.75
C TYR A 59 3.36 -5.47 12.70
N ILE A 60 4.25 -4.54 12.99
CA ILE A 60 3.97 -3.38 13.84
C ILE A 60 4.27 -2.14 13.01
N ALA A 61 3.26 -1.29 12.84
CA ALA A 61 3.40 0.05 12.28
C ALA A 61 3.12 1.08 13.37
N SER A 62 3.96 2.10 13.46
CA SER A 62 3.79 3.27 14.35
C SER A 62 3.78 4.52 13.51
N GLU A 63 2.64 5.20 13.46
CA GLU A 63 2.45 6.49 12.80
C GLU A 63 2.57 7.61 13.82
N THR A 64 3.36 8.63 13.53
CA THR A 64 3.57 9.78 14.42
C THR A 64 3.62 11.09 13.63
N ILE A 65 3.29 12.19 14.30
CA ILE A 65 3.38 13.55 13.73
C ILE A 65 4.73 14.15 14.12
N ILE A 66 5.53 14.53 13.13
CA ILE A 66 6.77 15.28 13.29
C ILE A 66 6.41 16.74 13.54
N THR A 67 6.62 17.21 14.79
CA THR A 67 6.35 18.60 15.18
C THR A 67 7.57 19.51 15.11
N ASP A 68 8.78 18.95 14.97
CA ASP A 68 10.02 19.74 14.94
C ASP A 68 11.14 19.05 14.13
N SER A 69 12.13 19.84 13.70
CA SER A 69 13.20 19.49 12.73
C SER A 69 14.20 18.38 13.14
N THR A 70 13.91 17.60 14.17
CA THR A 70 14.92 16.85 14.93
C THR A 70 14.47 15.42 15.24
N ILE A 71 14.77 14.54 14.28
CA ILE A 71 15.29 13.15 14.39
C ILE A 71 14.75 12.40 13.17
N ARG A 72 15.53 12.37 12.09
CA ARG A 72 15.31 11.39 11.01
C ARG A 72 15.70 10.03 11.54
N ILE A 73 14.71 9.16 11.74
CA ILE A 73 14.96 7.75 12.04
C ILE A 73 15.31 7.05 10.73
N SER A 74 16.42 6.30 10.75
CA SER A 74 16.77 5.39 9.68
C SER A 74 16.25 3.98 9.97
N GLU A 75 16.00 3.21 8.91
CA GLU A 75 15.65 1.78 9.00
C GLU A 75 16.65 1.02 9.88
N SER A 76 17.95 1.25 9.67
CA SER A 76 19.02 0.63 10.44
C SER A 76 18.98 0.93 11.95
N ASN A 77 18.45 2.08 12.36
CA ASN A 77 18.30 2.39 13.79
C ASN A 77 17.16 1.57 14.41
N ILE A 78 16.09 1.32 13.64
CA ILE A 78 14.96 0.50 14.09
C ILE A 78 15.38 -0.97 14.14
N GLU A 79 16.02 -1.48 13.09
CA GLU A 79 16.48 -2.86 12.98
C GLU A 79 17.37 -3.27 14.16
N LYS A 80 18.29 -2.39 14.57
CA LYS A 80 19.18 -2.60 15.73
C LYS A 80 18.44 -2.90 17.02
N THR A 81 17.22 -2.38 17.19
CA THR A 81 16.45 -2.63 18.41
C THR A 81 15.92 -4.07 18.49
N PHE A 82 15.90 -4.79 17.37
CA PHE A 82 15.45 -6.18 17.27
C PHE A 82 16.60 -7.20 17.27
N GLU A 83 17.86 -6.78 17.16
CA GLU A 83 19.04 -7.67 17.06
C GLU A 83 19.18 -8.64 18.25
N ASN A 84 18.81 -8.20 19.46
CA ASN A 84 18.92 -9.02 20.67
C ASN A 84 17.71 -9.96 20.89
N GLY A 85 16.72 -9.92 20.00
CA GLY A 85 15.54 -10.77 20.11
C GLY A 85 15.73 -12.14 19.47
N LYS A 86 14.96 -13.14 19.92
CA LYS A 86 14.91 -14.48 19.30
C LYS A 86 14.05 -14.51 18.03
N TYR A 87 14.11 -13.45 17.22
CA TYR A 87 13.34 -13.36 15.97
C TYR A 87 14.16 -13.99 14.83
N GLN A 88 13.51 -14.68 13.88
CA GLN A 88 14.23 -15.28 12.74
C GLN A 88 14.93 -14.22 11.88
N GLN A 89 14.18 -13.21 11.46
CA GLN A 89 14.66 -12.04 10.73
C GLN A 89 13.59 -10.94 10.82
N VAL A 90 14.00 -9.71 11.14
CA VAL A 90 13.12 -8.54 11.17
C VAL A 90 13.54 -7.59 10.05
N ILE A 91 12.57 -7.09 9.31
CA ILE A 91 12.76 -6.04 8.31
C ILE A 91 12.06 -4.79 8.81
N CYS A 92 12.69 -3.64 8.61
CA CYS A 92 12.11 -2.35 8.93
C CYS A 92 11.89 -1.52 7.66
N MET A 93 10.88 -0.67 7.72
CA MET A 93 10.61 0.34 6.68
C MET A 93 10.32 1.66 7.36
N VAL A 94 10.80 2.75 6.75
CA VAL A 94 10.48 4.09 7.22
C VAL A 94 9.97 4.91 6.04
N ASP A 95 8.72 5.36 6.18
CA ASP A 95 8.09 6.23 5.20
C ASP A 95 7.76 7.58 5.85
N TYR A 96 8.10 8.65 5.14
CA TYR A 96 7.77 10.03 5.52
C TYR A 96 6.65 10.49 4.59
N PHE A 97 5.44 10.64 5.12
CA PHE A 97 4.26 11.12 4.40
C PHE A 97 4.05 12.60 4.71
N ASP A 98 3.78 13.38 3.67
CA ASP A 98 3.67 14.83 3.74
C ASP A 98 4.88 15.47 4.46
N SER A 99 4.77 16.72 4.91
CA SER A 99 5.85 17.37 5.64
C SER A 99 5.98 16.90 7.10
N ASN A 100 4.94 16.24 7.64
CA ASN A 100 4.79 16.09 9.10
C ASN A 100 4.37 14.68 9.56
N THR A 101 4.25 13.67 8.71
CA THR A 101 3.83 12.33 9.15
C THR A 101 4.95 11.32 8.90
N LEU A 102 5.23 10.49 9.89
CA LEU A 102 6.22 9.42 9.83
C LEU A 102 5.55 8.10 10.18
N ILE A 103 5.75 7.08 9.34
CA ILE A 103 5.37 5.71 9.69
C ILE A 103 6.60 4.84 9.74
N CYS A 104 6.89 4.34 10.93
CA CYS A 104 7.91 3.33 11.18
C CYS A 104 7.25 1.95 11.18
N ARG A 105 7.82 1.00 10.44
CA ARG A 105 7.33 -0.38 10.38
C ARG A 105 8.44 -1.34 10.78
N ALA A 106 8.06 -2.40 11.49
CA ALA A 106 8.91 -3.54 11.74
C ALA A 106 8.08 -4.82 11.59
N PHE A 107 8.59 -5.81 10.89
CA PHE A 107 7.91 -7.09 10.71
C PHE A 107 8.87 -8.27 10.55
N THR A 108 8.40 -9.45 10.93
CA THR A 108 9.16 -10.69 10.80
C THR A 108 9.03 -11.29 9.41
N LEU A 109 10.08 -11.98 8.95
CA LEU A 109 10.02 -12.86 7.78
C LEU A 109 9.86 -14.34 8.19
N PRO A 110 9.13 -15.15 7.39
CA PRO A 110 8.37 -14.77 6.21
C PRO A 110 7.15 -13.90 6.56
N PHE A 111 6.79 -12.97 5.67
CA PHE A 111 5.64 -12.10 5.85
C PHE A 111 4.33 -12.87 5.58
N ASN A 112 3.51 -13.03 6.62
CA ASN A 112 2.34 -13.92 6.60
C ASN A 112 0.98 -13.20 6.57
N PHE A 113 0.97 -11.86 6.50
CA PHE A 113 -0.27 -11.09 6.50
C PHE A 113 -0.80 -10.86 5.08
N HIS A 114 -2.13 -10.78 4.95
CA HIS A 114 -2.79 -10.64 3.65
C HIS A 114 -2.94 -9.20 3.18
N ARG A 115 -2.75 -8.23 4.08
CA ARG A 115 -2.98 -6.81 3.86
C ARG A 115 -1.73 -6.04 4.27
N LEU A 116 -1.40 -5.05 3.45
CA LEU A 116 -0.35 -4.09 3.72
C LEU A 116 -0.84 -2.70 3.27
N GLU A 117 -0.73 -1.70 4.13
CA GLU A 117 -1.34 -0.38 3.90
C GLU A 117 -0.39 0.77 4.21
N HIS A 118 -0.66 1.92 3.57
CA HIS A 118 0.09 3.16 3.70
C HIS A 118 1.54 3.01 3.26
N ILE A 119 1.80 2.29 2.18
CA ILE A 119 3.16 2.03 1.69
C ILE A 119 3.59 3.13 0.71
N GLY A 120 4.75 3.74 0.97
CA GLY A 120 5.34 4.76 0.11
C GLY A 120 6.31 4.19 -0.93
N ASN A 121 7.19 5.03 -1.45
CA ASN A 121 8.18 4.67 -2.46
C ASN A 121 9.27 3.69 -1.98
N ASN A 122 9.41 3.48 -0.66
CA ASN A 122 10.49 2.72 -0.05
C ASN A 122 10.13 1.25 0.21
N ILE A 123 9.80 0.50 -0.85
CA ILE A 123 9.50 -0.93 -0.71
C ILE A 123 10.81 -1.74 -0.67
N PRO A 124 11.02 -2.59 0.36
CA PRO A 124 12.20 -3.44 0.44
C PRO A 124 12.21 -4.48 -0.67
N ASN A 125 13.41 -4.92 -1.06
CA ASN A 125 13.59 -5.94 -2.11
C ASN A 125 13.30 -7.35 -1.59
N ILE A 126 12.05 -7.60 -1.18
CA ILE A 126 11.54 -8.88 -0.68
C ILE A 126 10.23 -9.25 -1.39
N ILE A 127 9.90 -10.54 -1.37
CA ILE A 127 8.67 -11.05 -1.98
C ILE A 127 7.62 -11.29 -0.90
N PHE A 128 6.50 -10.57 -1.01
CA PHE A 128 5.34 -10.65 -0.12
C PHE A 128 4.30 -11.64 -0.67
N ASN A 129 4.60 -12.94 -0.58
CA ASN A 129 3.72 -14.00 -1.14
C ASN A 129 2.31 -14.02 -0.53
N SER A 130 2.15 -13.58 0.73
CA SER A 130 0.87 -13.65 1.43
C SER A 130 -0.03 -12.44 1.14
N VAL A 131 0.54 -11.32 0.67
CA VAL A 131 -0.18 -10.05 0.49
C VAL A 131 -1.06 -10.10 -0.75
N THR A 132 -2.35 -9.89 -0.55
CA THR A 132 -3.36 -9.84 -1.61
C THR A 132 -4.06 -8.48 -1.68
N TYR A 133 -3.93 -7.65 -0.65
CA TYR A 133 -4.42 -6.28 -0.62
C TYR A 133 -3.27 -5.32 -0.31
N LEU A 134 -3.10 -4.29 -1.15
CA LEU A 134 -2.10 -3.25 -0.97
C LEU A 134 -2.74 -1.86 -1.11
N LYS A 135 -2.48 -0.98 -0.14
CA LYS A 135 -2.76 0.46 -0.27
C LYS A 135 -1.45 1.24 -0.28
N LEU A 136 -1.21 1.91 -1.40
CA LEU A 136 -0.10 2.82 -1.62
C LEU A 136 -0.53 4.25 -1.26
N CYS A 137 0.36 4.97 -0.59
CA CYS A 137 0.17 6.37 -0.26
C CYS A 137 1.55 7.05 -0.31
N ASP A 138 1.73 8.14 -1.04
CA ASP A 138 2.96 8.95 -0.95
C ASP A 138 2.67 10.40 -1.37
N ALA A 139 3.45 11.34 -0.83
CA ALA A 139 3.44 12.72 -1.31
C ALA A 139 4.21 12.86 -2.63
N ASN A 140 5.23 12.01 -2.82
CA ASN A 140 6.05 11.99 -4.02
C ASN A 140 5.43 11.09 -5.09
N PRO A 141 5.51 11.48 -6.37
CA PRO A 141 5.08 10.62 -7.46
C PRO A 141 5.80 9.25 -7.47
N PHE A 142 5.03 8.17 -7.52
CA PHE A 142 5.53 6.85 -7.92
C PHE A 142 5.99 6.87 -9.38
N LYS A 143 7.23 6.48 -9.62
CA LYS A 143 7.79 6.32 -10.96
C LYS A 143 7.33 5.01 -11.61
N HIS A 144 7.40 4.89 -12.93
CA HIS A 144 7.03 3.64 -13.61
C HIS A 144 7.83 2.42 -13.12
N GLU A 145 9.14 2.58 -12.87
CA GLU A 145 10.00 1.52 -12.30
C GLU A 145 9.51 1.01 -10.94
N PHE A 146 8.78 1.84 -10.18
CA PHE A 146 8.18 1.44 -8.93
C PHE A 146 7.08 0.40 -9.18
N PHE A 147 6.23 0.56 -10.18
CA PHE A 147 5.22 -0.44 -10.54
C PHE A 147 5.83 -1.76 -11.04
N VAL A 148 7.01 -1.71 -11.69
CA VAL A 148 7.77 -2.93 -12.03
C VAL A 148 8.22 -3.66 -10.77
N ARG A 149 8.80 -2.93 -9.80
CA ARG A 149 9.20 -3.50 -8.51
C ARG A 149 8.01 -4.01 -7.72
N LEU A 150 6.88 -3.31 -7.78
CA LEU A 150 5.63 -3.68 -7.13
C LEU A 150 5.10 -5.02 -7.65
N ALA A 151 5.02 -5.20 -8.97
CA ALA A 151 4.59 -6.46 -9.57
C ALA A 151 5.48 -7.65 -9.15
N LYS A 152 6.79 -7.43 -8.97
CA LYS A 152 7.73 -8.46 -8.50
C LYS A 152 7.58 -8.75 -7.01
N ALA A 153 7.41 -7.71 -6.19
CA ALA A 153 7.29 -7.84 -4.74
C ALA A 153 5.94 -8.46 -4.31
N PHE A 154 4.87 -8.24 -5.08
CA PHE A 154 3.51 -8.68 -4.74
C PHE A 154 2.90 -9.59 -5.83
N PRO A 155 3.44 -10.81 -6.03
CA PRO A 155 3.07 -11.66 -7.16
C PRO A 155 1.60 -12.14 -7.14
N PHE A 156 0.93 -12.09 -5.98
CA PHE A 156 -0.46 -12.54 -5.81
C PHE A 156 -1.43 -11.39 -5.47
N LEU A 157 -1.05 -10.15 -5.79
CA LEU A 157 -1.86 -8.97 -5.50
C LEU A 157 -3.23 -9.04 -6.18
N LYS A 158 -4.30 -8.92 -5.39
CA LYS A 158 -5.71 -8.94 -5.85
C LYS A 158 -6.37 -7.57 -5.80
N SER A 159 -5.98 -6.73 -4.85
CA SER A 159 -6.54 -5.39 -4.68
C SER A 159 -5.41 -4.38 -4.51
N LEU A 160 -5.42 -3.34 -5.33
CA LEU A 160 -4.48 -2.24 -5.28
C LEU A 160 -5.25 -0.92 -5.15
N SER A 161 -4.94 -0.15 -4.12
CA SER A 161 -5.40 1.22 -3.95
C SER A 161 -4.20 2.16 -4.03
N ILE A 162 -4.28 3.21 -4.83
CA ILE A 162 -3.23 4.20 -5.01
C ILE A 162 -3.79 5.57 -4.65
N ASP A 163 -3.18 6.18 -3.65
CA ASP A 163 -3.53 7.49 -3.14
C ASP A 163 -2.30 8.39 -3.24
N ASN A 164 -2.30 9.34 -4.17
CA ASN A 164 -1.30 10.39 -4.19
C ASN A 164 -2.04 11.67 -3.84
N LEU A 165 -1.99 12.05 -2.55
CA LEU A 165 -2.59 13.25 -1.96
C LEU A 165 -2.00 14.58 -2.48
N CYS A 166 -1.49 14.60 -3.71
CA CYS A 166 -1.02 15.82 -4.33
C CYS A 166 -2.22 16.77 -4.50
N PRO A 167 -2.17 18.00 -3.95
CA PRO A 167 -3.24 18.97 -4.13
C PRO A 167 -3.53 19.15 -5.62
N PRO A 168 -4.81 19.28 -6.04
CA PRO A 168 -5.19 19.37 -7.46
C PRO A 168 -4.49 20.51 -8.22
N PHE A 169 -3.92 21.49 -7.51
CA PHE A 169 -3.18 22.64 -8.06
C PHE A 169 -1.70 22.33 -8.38
N LEU A 170 -1.15 21.24 -7.85
CA LEU A 170 0.21 20.73 -8.11
C LEU A 170 0.20 19.48 -9.00
N LYS A 171 -0.92 19.20 -9.69
CA LYS A 171 -0.95 18.40 -10.92
C LYS A 171 -0.15 19.12 -12.04
N ALA A 172 1.08 19.53 -11.74
CA ALA A 172 2.06 19.84 -12.76
C ALA A 172 2.10 18.58 -13.62
N LYS A 173 1.78 18.76 -14.90
CA LYS A 173 2.08 17.77 -15.92
C LYS A 173 3.59 17.61 -15.87
N GLU A 174 4.11 16.70 -15.05
CA GLU A 174 5.47 16.23 -15.28
C GLU A 174 5.48 15.82 -16.75
N PRO A 175 6.35 16.43 -17.57
CA PRO A 175 6.41 16.09 -18.97
C PRO A 175 6.64 14.59 -19.03
N TYR A 176 5.71 13.92 -19.71
CA TYR A 176 5.72 12.49 -19.98
C TYR A 176 6.99 12.18 -20.78
N HIS A 177 8.09 12.01 -20.06
CA HIS A 177 9.31 11.47 -20.61
C HIS A 177 9.13 9.97 -20.57
N ARG A 178 8.58 9.45 -21.67
CA ARG A 178 8.76 8.06 -22.05
C ARG A 178 10.27 7.86 -22.18
N ASP A 179 10.92 7.48 -21.08
CA ASP A 179 12.27 6.96 -21.15
C ASP A 179 12.20 5.76 -22.11
N LYS A 180 12.83 5.93 -23.27
CA LYS A 180 12.70 5.04 -24.43
C LYS A 180 13.23 3.63 -24.20
N ASP A 181 13.83 3.37 -23.03
CA ASP A 181 14.56 2.14 -22.73
C ASP A 181 13.75 1.10 -21.93
N TRP A 182 12.50 1.40 -21.55
CA TRP A 182 11.68 0.50 -20.71
C TRP A 182 10.69 -0.31 -21.56
N CYS A 183 11.17 -1.42 -22.13
CA CYS A 183 10.38 -2.31 -23.00
C CYS A 183 9.64 -3.46 -22.27
N SER A 184 9.66 -3.53 -20.94
CA SER A 184 9.01 -4.63 -20.22
C SER A 184 7.59 -4.26 -19.79
N LEU A 185 6.60 -4.87 -20.46
CA LEU A 185 5.20 -4.86 -20.03
C LEU A 185 5.08 -5.29 -18.56
N VAL A 186 4.52 -4.45 -17.70
CA VAL A 186 4.23 -4.80 -16.30
C VAL A 186 2.97 -5.65 -16.26
N GLN A 187 2.97 -6.72 -15.48
CA GLN A 187 1.82 -7.62 -15.39
C GLN A 187 1.36 -7.76 -13.94
N TYR A 188 0.06 -7.58 -13.72
CA TYR A 188 -0.59 -7.93 -12.46
C TYR A 188 -1.62 -9.04 -12.72
N PRO A 189 -1.17 -10.31 -12.82
CA PRO A 189 -2.00 -11.40 -13.30
C PRO A 189 -3.20 -11.74 -12.40
N TYR A 190 -3.15 -11.32 -11.13
CA TYR A 190 -4.19 -11.59 -10.14
C TYR A 190 -4.98 -10.36 -9.69
N LEU A 191 -4.68 -9.17 -10.24
CA LEU A 191 -5.35 -7.93 -9.81
C LEU A 191 -6.80 -7.92 -10.28
N ILE A 192 -7.71 -7.87 -9.32
CA ILE A 192 -9.17 -7.91 -9.49
C ILE A 192 -9.77 -6.52 -9.27
N SER A 193 -9.28 -5.82 -8.25
CA SER A 193 -9.77 -4.50 -7.86
C SER A 193 -8.65 -3.47 -7.95
N LEU A 194 -8.90 -2.40 -8.70
CA LEU A 194 -8.02 -1.25 -8.80
C LEU A 194 -8.76 0.01 -8.35
N ASP A 195 -8.21 0.66 -7.34
CA ASP A 195 -8.68 1.95 -6.86
C ASP A 195 -7.64 3.03 -7.10
N ILE A 196 -7.94 3.94 -8.02
CA ILE A 196 -7.06 5.02 -8.50
C ILE A 196 -7.80 6.36 -8.57
N HIS A 197 -8.92 6.53 -7.85
CA HIS A 197 -9.62 7.82 -7.83
C HIS A 197 -8.75 8.94 -7.22
N HIS A 198 -7.98 8.68 -6.17
CA HIS A 198 -7.06 9.68 -5.60
C HIS A 198 -5.65 9.64 -6.24
N ALA A 199 -5.49 8.99 -7.38
CA ALA A 199 -4.22 8.90 -8.08
C ALA A 199 -4.02 10.08 -9.06
N ALA A 200 -2.77 10.33 -9.44
CA ALA A 200 -2.47 11.23 -10.53
C ALA A 200 -2.95 10.64 -11.87
N VAL A 201 -3.40 11.49 -12.80
CA VAL A 201 -4.00 11.06 -14.09
C VAL A 201 -3.05 10.21 -14.94
N ASN A 202 -1.74 10.42 -14.84
CA ASN A 202 -0.73 9.59 -15.51
C ASN A 202 -0.75 8.15 -14.99
N TYR A 203 -1.08 7.90 -13.71
CA TYR A 203 -1.25 6.53 -13.21
C TYR A 203 -2.51 5.89 -13.79
N VAL A 204 -3.59 6.65 -13.97
CA VAL A 204 -4.77 6.19 -14.69
C VAL A 204 -4.38 5.78 -16.12
N GLU A 205 -3.57 6.57 -16.81
CA GLU A 205 -3.04 6.20 -18.13
C GLU A 205 -2.19 4.93 -18.08
N HIS A 206 -1.24 4.83 -17.15
CA HIS A 206 -0.37 3.67 -17.00
C HIS A 206 -1.16 2.36 -16.78
N PHE A 207 -2.10 2.37 -15.83
CA PHE A 207 -2.84 1.15 -15.48
C PHE A 207 -3.89 0.78 -16.52
N LEU A 208 -4.51 1.75 -17.21
CA LEU A 208 -5.52 1.43 -18.21
C LEU A 208 -4.90 1.10 -19.57
N SER A 209 -3.69 1.57 -19.88
CA SER A 209 -2.99 1.28 -21.14
C SER A 209 -2.44 -0.14 -21.17
N GLU A 210 -2.95 -0.98 -22.08
CA GLU A 210 -2.50 -2.37 -22.24
C GLU A 210 -1.04 -2.50 -22.71
N ARG A 211 -0.47 -1.41 -23.23
CA ARG A 211 0.93 -1.35 -23.68
C ARG A 211 1.91 -1.21 -22.53
N GLU A 212 1.44 -0.73 -21.38
CA GLU A 212 2.28 -0.42 -20.23
C GLU A 212 2.01 -1.39 -19.07
N ILE A 213 0.73 -1.61 -18.75
CA ILE A 213 0.32 -2.51 -17.68
C ILE A 213 -0.78 -3.45 -18.16
N TYR A 214 -0.53 -4.76 -18.05
CA TYR A 214 -1.49 -5.80 -18.39
C TYR A 214 -2.26 -6.26 -17.16
N LEU A 215 -3.60 -6.13 -17.21
CA LEU A 215 -4.51 -6.41 -16.11
C LEU A 215 -5.58 -7.46 -16.54
N PRO A 216 -5.21 -8.74 -16.71
CA PRO A 216 -6.08 -9.79 -17.28
C PRO A 216 -7.25 -10.23 -16.39
N ARG A 217 -7.39 -9.68 -15.19
CA ARG A 217 -8.43 -10.05 -14.22
C ARG A 217 -9.13 -8.85 -13.60
N LEU A 218 -8.90 -7.65 -14.13
CA LEU A 218 -9.50 -6.45 -13.58
C LEU A 218 -11.02 -6.49 -13.77
N THR A 219 -11.76 -6.60 -12.68
CA THR A 219 -13.23 -6.59 -12.69
C THR A 219 -13.82 -5.41 -11.93
N GLU A 220 -13.08 -4.79 -11.02
CA GLU A 220 -13.51 -3.62 -10.26
C GLU A 220 -12.55 -2.45 -10.48
N LEU A 221 -13.07 -1.31 -10.91
CA LEU A 221 -12.32 -0.07 -11.11
C LEU A 221 -12.99 1.07 -10.36
N LYS A 222 -12.22 1.79 -9.53
CA LYS A 222 -12.63 3.06 -8.92
C LYS A 222 -11.72 4.19 -9.43
N VAL A 223 -12.32 5.22 -10.03
CA VAL A 223 -11.60 6.31 -10.72
C VAL A 223 -12.47 7.57 -10.83
N PHE A 224 -11.88 8.76 -10.91
CA PHE A 224 -12.63 9.98 -11.26
C PHE A 224 -13.09 9.97 -12.71
N TYR A 225 -14.30 10.49 -12.97
CA TYR A 225 -14.87 10.52 -14.32
C TYR A 225 -13.98 11.30 -15.29
N GLU A 226 -13.49 12.46 -14.86
CA GLU A 226 -12.72 13.38 -15.68
C GLU A 226 -11.39 12.75 -16.11
N ASP A 227 -10.69 12.12 -15.16
CA ASP A 227 -9.42 11.43 -15.45
C ASP A 227 -9.65 10.25 -16.40
N LEU A 228 -10.74 9.49 -16.21
CA LEU A 228 -11.11 8.40 -17.10
C LEU A 228 -11.45 8.90 -18.52
N ALA A 229 -12.22 9.99 -18.64
CA ALA A 229 -12.57 10.59 -19.92
C ALA A 229 -11.33 11.15 -20.65
N ILE A 230 -10.39 11.77 -19.92
CA ILE A 230 -9.12 12.24 -20.48
C ILE A 230 -8.31 11.06 -21.05
N VAL A 231 -8.06 10.03 -20.23
CA VAL A 231 -7.19 8.90 -20.58
C VAL A 231 -7.76 8.06 -21.73
N THR A 232 -9.07 7.88 -21.75
CA THR A 232 -9.76 7.10 -22.80
C THR A 232 -10.11 7.94 -24.04
N HIS A 233 -9.74 9.22 -24.08
CA HIS A 233 -10.15 10.17 -25.13
C HIS A 233 -11.68 10.16 -25.35
N ASN A 234 -12.44 10.44 -24.29
CA ASN A 234 -13.89 10.31 -24.24
C ASN A 234 -14.38 8.94 -24.73
N PHE A 235 -13.74 7.87 -24.24
CA PHE A 235 -14.11 6.48 -24.55
C PHE A 235 -13.92 6.07 -26.02
N THR A 236 -12.91 6.61 -26.70
CA THR A 236 -12.59 6.28 -28.11
C THR A 236 -11.18 5.73 -28.31
N ARG A 237 -10.30 5.78 -27.31
CA ARG A 237 -8.91 5.29 -27.38
C ARG A 237 -8.88 3.76 -27.30
N ASP A 238 -8.37 3.07 -28.32
CA ASP A 238 -8.33 1.59 -28.32
C ASP A 238 -7.30 1.00 -27.33
N GLU A 239 -6.19 1.71 -27.07
CA GLU A 239 -5.10 1.22 -26.21
C GLU A 239 -5.53 0.93 -24.77
N THR A 240 -6.55 1.63 -24.28
CA THR A 240 -7.08 1.47 -22.92
C THR A 240 -8.27 0.50 -22.86
N ARG A 241 -8.76 0.05 -24.03
CA ARG A 241 -10.03 -0.65 -24.16
C ARG A 241 -10.00 -2.06 -23.58
N ARG A 242 -8.90 -2.82 -23.73
CA ARG A 242 -8.83 -4.22 -23.27
C ARG A 242 -8.87 -4.35 -21.75
N ASN A 243 -8.16 -3.48 -21.03
CA ASN A 243 -8.20 -3.48 -19.56
C ASN A 243 -9.60 -3.04 -19.08
N CYS A 244 -10.18 -2.01 -19.70
CA CYS A 244 -11.54 -1.55 -19.36
C CYS A 244 -12.64 -2.57 -19.70
N ALA A 245 -12.50 -3.34 -20.79
CA ALA A 245 -13.56 -4.24 -21.26
C ALA A 245 -13.88 -5.39 -20.28
N GLN A 246 -12.99 -5.68 -19.33
CA GLN A 246 -13.15 -6.74 -18.34
C GLN A 246 -13.83 -6.25 -17.05
N VAL A 247 -13.95 -4.94 -16.87
CA VAL A 247 -14.52 -4.31 -15.68
C VAL A 247 -16.02 -4.57 -15.64
N LYS A 248 -16.47 -5.16 -14.54
CA LYS A 248 -17.87 -5.47 -14.21
C LYS A 248 -18.49 -4.47 -13.25
N LYS A 249 -17.65 -3.81 -12.46
CA LYS A 249 -18.04 -2.81 -11.47
C LYS A 249 -17.16 -1.58 -11.62
N LEU A 250 -17.78 -0.48 -12.00
CA LEU A 250 -17.13 0.80 -12.21
C LEU A 250 -17.69 1.80 -11.20
N ILE A 251 -16.86 2.22 -10.24
CA ILE A 251 -17.19 3.26 -9.27
C ILE A 251 -16.59 4.56 -9.78
N ILE A 252 -17.46 5.47 -10.22
CA ILE A 252 -17.07 6.79 -10.70
C ILE A 252 -17.58 7.84 -9.72
N GLU A 253 -16.69 8.74 -9.31
CA GLU A 253 -17.04 9.93 -8.54
C GLU A 253 -17.19 11.15 -9.46
N HIS A 254 -17.99 12.13 -9.03
CA HIS A 254 -18.28 13.40 -9.72
C HIS A 254 -18.98 13.34 -11.10
N CYS A 255 -19.56 12.20 -11.46
CA CYS A 255 -20.41 12.10 -12.66
C CYS A 255 -21.90 12.22 -12.31
N THR A 256 -22.62 13.11 -13.00
CA THR A 256 -24.09 13.23 -12.89
C THR A 256 -24.82 12.51 -14.03
N PHE A 257 -24.14 12.20 -15.14
CA PHE A 257 -24.73 11.55 -16.31
C PHE A 257 -23.69 10.71 -17.07
N TYR A 258 -24.02 9.44 -17.32
CA TYR A 258 -23.14 8.52 -18.04
C TYR A 258 -23.42 8.56 -19.56
N PRO A 259 -22.43 8.90 -20.40
CA PRO A 259 -22.62 8.90 -21.86
C PRO A 259 -22.75 7.47 -22.39
N GLU A 260 -23.50 7.28 -23.49
CA GLU A 260 -23.64 5.96 -24.15
C GLU A 260 -22.30 5.31 -24.51
N ALA A 261 -21.32 6.14 -24.91
CA ALA A 261 -19.97 5.70 -25.23
C ALA A 261 -19.27 4.98 -24.07
N LEU A 262 -19.58 5.34 -22.81
CA LEU A 262 -19.04 4.67 -21.63
C LEU A 262 -19.49 3.21 -21.58
N TYR A 263 -20.77 2.93 -21.85
CA TYR A 263 -21.28 1.55 -21.83
C TYR A 263 -20.68 0.70 -22.96
N ALA A 264 -20.45 1.29 -24.14
CA ALA A 264 -19.74 0.60 -25.22
C ALA A 264 -18.27 0.31 -24.89
N TYR A 265 -17.68 1.09 -23.99
CA TYR A 265 -16.31 0.97 -23.51
C TYR A 265 -16.17 -0.04 -22.36
N PHE A 266 -17.22 -0.19 -21.56
CA PHE A 266 -17.33 -1.10 -20.42
C PHE A 266 -18.52 -2.07 -20.60
N PRO A 267 -18.42 -3.03 -21.53
CA PRO A 267 -19.55 -3.87 -21.95
C PRO A 267 -20.05 -4.86 -20.89
N LEU A 268 -19.32 -5.06 -19.78
CA LEU A 268 -19.67 -6.01 -18.72
C LEU A 268 -20.30 -5.36 -17.49
N LEU A 269 -20.57 -4.04 -17.50
CA LEU A 269 -21.25 -3.38 -16.39
C LEU A 269 -22.67 -3.94 -16.25
N SER A 270 -22.97 -4.53 -15.09
CA SER A 270 -24.32 -4.95 -14.74
C SER A 270 -25.13 -3.75 -14.25
N TYR A 271 -26.33 -3.59 -14.81
CA TYR A 271 -27.35 -2.65 -14.35
C TYR A 271 -27.94 -3.05 -13.00
#